data_AF-A0A3E0PUR6-F1
#
_entry.id   AF-A0A3E0PUR6-F1
#
_cell.length_a   1.000
_cell.length_b   1.000
_cell.length_c   1.000
_cell.angle_alpha   90.00
_cell.angle_beta   90.00
_cell.angle_gamma   90.00
#
_symmetry.space_group_name_H-M   'P 1'
#
loop_
_entity.id
_entity.type
_entity.pdbx_description
1 polymer ?
#
loop_
_entity_poly.entity_id
_entity_poly.type
_entity_poly.pdbx_seq_one_letter_code
_entity_poly.pdbx_strand_id
1 'polypeptide(L)'
;MKVGVLIGGDIPVRAAHSLAADPLVDSVVVVGPAKSRSFDVVDDPSACDVLIGSGRESLRRSRRFGLPLIWDLDEPADGVAVWGASPFGVAAAMSVREKKANLAALAHPDADAANGRSVRFARPVGATQTSPVRADGHVVHVGRSYNEYAACLVTSKSRSVTVVDRAAFMSGVALAAGVSVFTAQPRATWEDALTYLETAVGMGLVMAEA
;
A
#
# COMPACT_ATOMS: atom_id res chain seq x y z
N MET A 1 12.83 14.03 -4.60
CA MET A 1 11.43 14.45 -4.41
C MET A 1 11.17 14.86 -2.96
N LYS A 2 10.41 15.92 -2.70
CA LYS A 2 9.91 16.29 -1.37
C LYS A 2 8.50 15.76 -1.15
N VAL A 3 8.34 14.91 -0.13
CA VAL A 3 7.08 14.21 0.15
C VAL A 3 6.43 14.73 1.42
N GLY A 4 5.16 15.12 1.33
CA GLY A 4 4.35 15.49 2.48
C GLY A 4 3.51 14.33 2.99
N VAL A 5 3.59 14.03 4.28
CA VAL A 5 2.84 12.93 4.91
C VAL A 5 1.64 13.48 5.68
N LEU A 6 0.44 13.16 5.19
CA LEU A 6 -0.82 13.51 5.84
C LEU A 6 -1.05 12.56 7.02
N ILE A 7 -0.84 13.06 8.24
CA ILE A 7 -1.08 12.26 9.45
C ILE A 7 -2.58 11.99 9.62
N GLY A 8 -2.91 10.71 9.79
CA GLY A 8 -4.25 10.20 10.07
C GLY A 8 -4.26 8.86 10.83
N GLY A 9 -3.11 8.43 11.36
CA GLY A 9 -2.93 7.14 12.05
C GLY A 9 -1.48 6.65 11.98
N ASP A 10 -1.25 5.40 12.39
CA ASP A 10 0.09 4.79 12.45
C ASP A 10 0.69 4.47 11.07
N ILE A 11 -0.16 4.21 10.06
CA ILE A 11 0.26 3.83 8.70
C ILE A 11 1.08 4.95 8.05
N PRO A 12 0.59 6.22 7.97
CA PRO A 12 1.38 7.34 7.43
C PRO A 12 2.72 7.56 8.15
N VAL A 13 2.79 7.38 9.47
CA VAL A 13 4.06 7.53 10.22
C VAL A 13 5.09 6.49 9.80
N ARG A 14 4.65 5.24 9.60
CA ARG A 14 5.53 4.17 9.10
C ARG A 14 5.96 4.41 7.65
N ALA A 15 5.05 4.92 6.82
CA ALA A 15 5.37 5.32 5.46
C ALA A 15 6.45 6.42 5.46
N ALA A 16 6.34 7.42 6.34
CA ALA A 16 7.33 8.49 6.49
C ALA A 16 8.74 7.94 6.77
N HIS A 17 8.86 6.97 7.68
CA HIS A 17 10.14 6.32 7.98
C HIS A 17 10.71 5.51 6.82
N SER A 18 9.85 4.83 6.05
CA SER A 18 10.30 4.07 4.88
C SER A 18 10.81 4.99 3.77
N LEU A 19 10.11 6.11 3.55
CA LEU A 19 10.48 7.13 2.56
C LEU A 19 11.76 7.87 2.93
N ALA A 20 11.99 8.13 4.22
CA ALA A 20 13.20 8.82 4.67
C ALA A 20 14.50 8.05 4.38
N ALA A 21 14.40 6.74 4.10
CA ALA A 21 15.51 5.91 3.70
C ALA A 21 15.60 5.69 2.18
N ASP A 22 14.65 6.21 1.40
CA ASP A 22 14.57 5.99 -0.04
C ASP A 22 15.45 7.01 -0.82
N PRO A 23 16.31 6.57 -1.75
CA PRO A 23 17.23 7.44 -2.47
C PRO A 23 16.56 8.42 -3.43
N LEU A 24 15.28 8.23 -3.80
CA LEU A 24 14.51 9.14 -4.65
C LEU A 24 13.84 10.28 -3.86
N VAL A 25 13.86 10.19 -2.52
CA VAL A 25 13.22 11.13 -1.60
C VAL A 25 14.27 12.04 -0.97
N ASP A 26 14.21 13.33 -1.29
CA ASP A 26 15.15 14.33 -0.77
C ASP A 26 14.77 14.76 0.65
N SER A 27 13.47 14.78 0.94
CA SER A 27 12.96 15.16 2.26
C SER A 27 11.54 14.66 2.48
N VAL A 28 11.24 14.36 3.74
CA VAL A 28 9.91 13.98 4.23
C VAL A 28 9.47 14.98 5.28
N VAL A 29 8.29 15.57 5.09
CA VAL A 29 7.68 16.46 6.08
C VAL A 29 6.33 15.91 6.54
N VAL A 30 5.98 16.16 7.79
CA VAL A 30 4.68 15.82 8.36
C VAL A 30 3.75 17.02 8.19
N VAL A 31 2.57 16.80 7.62
CA VAL A 31 1.63 17.88 7.29
C VAL A 31 0.47 17.91 8.28
N GLY A 32 0.20 19.08 8.85
CA GLY A 32 -0.92 19.36 9.74
C GLY A 32 -0.55 19.46 11.23
N PRO A 33 -1.55 19.59 12.12
CA PRO A 33 -1.31 19.79 13.55
C PRO A 33 -0.81 18.48 14.18
N ALA A 34 0.49 18.27 14.13
CA ALA A 34 1.17 17.10 14.66
C ALA A 34 2.34 17.49 15.55
N LYS A 35 2.83 16.53 16.33
CA LYS A 35 4.12 16.62 17.00
C LYS A 35 4.97 15.46 16.51
N SER A 36 6.11 15.76 15.93
CA SER A 36 7.08 14.76 15.49
C SER A 36 8.45 15.10 16.07
N ARG A 37 9.18 14.07 16.49
CA ARG A 37 10.59 14.19 16.87
C ARG A 37 11.54 13.82 15.72
N SER A 38 11.02 13.17 14.69
CA SER A 38 11.79 12.57 13.60
C SER A 38 11.68 13.33 12.28
N PHE A 39 10.67 14.19 12.15
CA PHE A 39 10.33 14.88 10.91
C PHE A 39 9.89 16.31 11.21
N ASP A 40 10.22 17.23 10.31
CA ASP A 40 9.68 18.58 10.36
C ASP A 40 8.16 18.55 10.18
N VAL A 41 7.47 19.35 10.99
CA VAL A 41 6.01 19.50 10.92
C VAL A 41 5.70 20.84 10.26
N VAL A 42 4.90 20.80 9.20
CA VAL A 42 4.50 21.99 8.43
C VAL A 42 2.98 22.12 8.36
N ASP A 43 2.50 23.35 8.43
CA ASP A 43 1.08 23.65 8.21
C ASP A 43 0.76 23.83 6.71
N ASP A 44 1.73 24.33 5.94
CA ASP A 44 1.64 24.51 4.48
C ASP A 44 2.59 23.53 3.76
N PRO A 45 2.05 22.54 3.02
CA PRO A 45 2.84 21.61 2.26
C PRO A 45 3.17 22.10 0.84
N SER A 46 2.91 23.36 0.48
CA SER A 46 3.08 23.90 -0.89
C SER A 46 4.46 23.64 -1.53
N ALA A 47 5.50 23.46 -0.72
CA ALA A 47 6.84 23.09 -1.19
C ALA A 47 7.04 21.59 -1.49
N CYS A 48 6.03 20.74 -1.26
CA CYS A 48 6.08 19.30 -1.54
C CYS A 48 5.67 19.02 -2.99
N ASP A 49 6.28 18.01 -3.59
CA ASP A 49 5.92 17.55 -4.94
C ASP A 49 4.65 16.70 -4.91
N VAL A 50 4.46 15.93 -3.83
CA VAL A 50 3.36 14.98 -3.66
C VAL A 50 2.99 14.82 -2.19
N LEU A 51 1.74 14.46 -1.94
CA LEU A 51 1.24 14.06 -0.63
C LEU A 51 1.02 12.55 -0.59
N ILE A 52 1.26 11.93 0.56
CA ILE A 52 0.81 10.56 0.85
C ILE A 52 -0.19 10.59 2.00
N GLY A 53 -1.19 9.72 1.95
CA GLY A 53 -2.14 9.60 3.04
C GLY A 53 -3.01 8.36 2.96
N SER A 54 -3.63 8.05 4.10
CA SER A 54 -4.56 6.92 4.24
C SER A 54 -6.01 7.42 4.37
N GLY A 55 -6.94 6.70 3.76
CA GLY A 55 -8.38 6.95 3.85
C GLY A 55 -8.89 8.23 3.19
N ARG A 56 -10.23 8.39 3.17
CA ARG A 56 -10.92 9.46 2.43
C ARG A 56 -10.64 10.88 2.93
N GLU A 57 -10.21 11.03 4.18
CA GLU A 57 -9.85 12.35 4.72
C GLU A 57 -8.58 12.90 4.05
N SER A 58 -7.63 12.02 3.69
CA SER A 58 -6.41 12.41 2.99
C SER A 58 -6.73 13.04 1.62
N LEU A 59 -7.75 12.52 0.92
CA LEU A 59 -8.22 13.10 -0.34
C LEU A 59 -8.74 14.53 -0.17
N ARG A 60 -9.54 14.78 0.87
CA ARG A 60 -10.07 16.11 1.17
C ARG A 60 -8.95 17.10 1.44
N ARG A 61 -7.96 16.68 2.23
CA ARG A 61 -6.79 17.50 2.56
C ARG A 61 -5.92 17.78 1.33
N SER A 62 -5.66 16.78 0.50
CA SER A 62 -4.87 16.95 -0.73
C SER A 62 -5.49 17.96 -1.68
N ARG A 63 -6.81 17.88 -1.89
CA ARG A 63 -7.55 18.85 -2.71
C ARG A 63 -7.47 20.27 -2.17
N ARG A 64 -7.50 20.45 -0.85
CA ARG A 64 -7.33 21.76 -0.21
C ARG A 64 -5.96 22.38 -0.52
N PHE A 65 -4.91 21.56 -0.59
CA PHE A 65 -3.56 22.02 -0.89
C PHE A 65 -3.25 22.08 -2.39
N GLY A 66 -4.09 21.49 -3.25
CA GLY A 66 -3.87 21.46 -4.69
C GLY A 66 -2.68 20.59 -5.11
N LEU A 67 -2.31 19.60 -4.29
CA LEU A 67 -1.18 18.70 -4.54
C LEU A 67 -1.68 17.30 -4.93
N PRO A 68 -0.92 16.56 -5.76
CA PRO A 68 -1.23 15.18 -6.09
C PRO A 68 -1.15 14.27 -4.85
N LEU A 69 -2.04 13.29 -4.77
CA LEU A 69 -2.10 12.32 -3.67
C LEU A 69 -1.67 10.92 -4.11
N ILE A 70 -0.86 10.27 -3.28
CA ILE A 70 -0.64 8.81 -3.27
C ILE A 70 -1.47 8.23 -2.13
N TRP A 71 -2.32 7.27 -2.45
CA TRP A 71 -3.41 6.84 -1.59
C TRP A 71 -3.53 5.31 -1.50
N ASP A 72 -3.88 4.83 -0.30
CA ASP A 72 -4.06 3.42 0.04
C ASP A 72 -5.37 2.78 -0.45
N LEU A 73 -6.42 3.55 -0.74
CA LEU A 73 -7.65 2.97 -1.28
C LEU A 73 -7.47 2.51 -2.72
N ASP A 74 -8.23 1.48 -3.09
CA ASP A 74 -8.15 0.72 -4.34
C ASP A 74 -8.99 1.32 -5.48
N GLU A 75 -9.52 2.52 -5.32
CA GLU A 75 -10.32 3.23 -6.33
C GLU A 75 -9.64 4.53 -6.81
N PRO A 76 -9.71 4.85 -8.11
CA PRO A 76 -9.27 6.14 -8.61
C PRO A 76 -10.20 7.24 -8.08
N ALA A 77 -9.63 8.42 -7.79
CA ALA A 77 -10.40 9.61 -7.47
C ALA A 77 -9.73 10.88 -7.99
N ASP A 78 -10.52 11.90 -8.28
CA ASP A 78 -9.99 13.19 -8.75
C ASP A 78 -9.06 13.82 -7.70
N GLY A 79 -7.86 14.21 -8.13
CA GLY A 79 -6.74 14.66 -7.27
C GLY A 79 -5.79 13.55 -6.79
N VAL A 80 -6.06 12.28 -7.10
CA VAL A 80 -5.20 11.14 -6.78
C VAL A 80 -4.32 10.82 -7.98
N ALA A 81 -3.00 10.83 -7.77
CA ALA A 81 -2.03 10.46 -8.78
C ALA A 81 -1.68 8.98 -8.73
N VAL A 82 -1.68 8.37 -7.53
CA VAL A 82 -1.48 6.92 -7.37
C VAL A 82 -2.50 6.37 -6.39
N TRP A 83 -3.22 5.31 -6.77
CA TRP A 83 -4.14 4.59 -5.88
C TRP A 83 -3.72 3.12 -5.72
N GLY A 84 -4.29 2.46 -4.72
CA GLY A 84 -3.96 1.08 -4.37
C GLY A 84 -2.62 0.94 -3.66
N ALA A 85 -2.09 2.00 -3.03
CA ALA A 85 -0.84 1.94 -2.26
C ALA A 85 -1.07 1.29 -0.88
N SER A 86 -1.45 0.00 -0.90
CA SER A 86 -1.88 -0.78 0.26
C SER A 86 -1.57 -2.27 0.08
N PRO A 87 -1.77 -3.12 1.10
CA PRO A 87 -1.62 -4.56 0.97
C PRO A 87 -2.48 -5.17 -0.15
N PHE A 88 -3.63 -4.57 -0.46
CA PHE A 88 -4.43 -4.97 -1.63
C PHE A 88 -3.64 -4.76 -2.93
N GLY A 89 -3.05 -3.58 -3.11
CA GLY A 89 -2.24 -3.30 -4.29
C GLY A 89 -0.96 -4.12 -4.36
N VAL A 90 -0.37 -4.50 -3.21
CA VAL A 90 0.74 -5.47 -3.18
C VAL A 90 0.27 -6.80 -3.77
N ALA A 91 -0.86 -7.35 -3.32
CA ALA A 91 -1.40 -8.59 -3.86
C ALA A 91 -1.79 -8.48 -5.35
N ALA A 92 -2.35 -7.33 -5.76
CA ALA A 92 -2.69 -7.07 -7.17
C ALA A 92 -1.44 -6.96 -8.05
N ALA A 93 -0.41 -6.23 -7.62
CA ALA A 93 0.86 -6.11 -8.33
C ALA A 93 1.59 -7.46 -8.42
N MET A 94 1.59 -8.26 -7.34
CA MET A 94 2.09 -9.62 -7.38
C MET A 94 1.35 -10.45 -8.44
N SER A 95 0.02 -10.31 -8.52
CA SER A 95 -0.79 -11.02 -9.53
C SER A 95 -0.43 -10.61 -10.97
N VAL A 96 -0.19 -9.32 -11.21
CA VAL A 96 0.27 -8.80 -12.51
C VAL A 96 1.65 -9.35 -12.87
N ARG A 97 2.57 -9.37 -11.90
CA ARG A 97 3.92 -9.94 -12.07
C ARG A 97 3.87 -11.44 -12.41
N GLU A 98 2.97 -12.18 -11.77
CA GLU A 98 2.77 -13.62 -12.00
C GLU A 98 1.89 -13.89 -13.22
N LYS A 99 2.52 -14.07 -14.40
CA LYS A 99 1.82 -14.46 -15.63
C LYS A 99 0.93 -15.68 -15.39
N LYS A 100 -0.40 -15.51 -15.53
CA LYS A 100 -1.44 -16.53 -15.30
C LYS A 100 -1.59 -16.95 -13.83
N ALA A 101 -1.64 -15.99 -12.92
CA ALA A 101 -2.09 -16.24 -11.55
C ALA A 101 -3.48 -16.91 -11.54
N ASN A 102 -3.62 -18.00 -10.78
CA ASN A 102 -4.88 -18.70 -10.54
C ASN A 102 -5.59 -18.17 -9.28
N LEU A 103 -4.85 -17.49 -8.41
CA LEU A 103 -5.33 -16.87 -7.19
C LEU A 103 -4.43 -15.70 -6.83
N ALA A 104 -5.03 -14.56 -6.50
CA ALA A 104 -4.42 -13.52 -5.68
C ALA A 104 -5.29 -13.36 -4.43
N ALA A 105 -4.67 -13.31 -3.26
CA ALA A 105 -5.37 -13.26 -1.99
C ALA A 105 -4.64 -12.37 -0.98
N LEU A 106 -5.42 -11.76 -0.10
CA LEU A 106 -4.98 -10.92 1.00
C LEU A 106 -5.72 -11.33 2.27
N ALA A 107 -4.97 -11.59 3.33
CA ALA A 107 -5.50 -11.59 4.69
C ALA A 107 -5.05 -10.31 5.40
N HIS A 108 -5.98 -9.56 5.99
CA HIS A 108 -5.66 -8.33 6.72
C HIS A 108 -6.53 -8.20 7.99
N PRO A 109 -6.02 -7.69 9.12
CA PRO A 109 -6.80 -7.59 10.37
C PRO A 109 -8.02 -6.68 10.28
N ASP A 110 -7.90 -5.61 9.49
CA ASP A 110 -8.96 -4.61 9.25
C ASP A 110 -9.92 -5.00 8.11
N ALA A 111 -9.69 -6.14 7.44
CA ALA A 111 -10.62 -6.62 6.43
C ALA A 111 -11.90 -7.16 7.08
N ASP A 112 -13.01 -7.03 6.36
CA ASP A 112 -14.28 -7.63 6.78
C ASP A 112 -14.18 -9.15 6.87
N ALA A 113 -14.98 -9.72 7.78
CA ALA A 113 -15.14 -11.16 7.84
C ALA A 113 -15.80 -11.64 6.54
N ALA A 114 -15.15 -12.59 5.87
CA ALA A 114 -15.65 -13.20 4.65
C ALA A 114 -16.14 -14.62 4.92
N ASN A 115 -17.02 -15.12 4.04
CA ASN A 115 -17.64 -16.45 4.12
C ASN A 115 -17.45 -17.26 2.82
N GLY A 116 -16.52 -16.85 1.96
CA GLY A 116 -16.28 -17.44 0.65
C GLY A 116 -15.28 -18.59 0.66
N ARG A 117 -14.20 -18.44 -0.10
CA ARG A 117 -13.17 -19.47 -0.28
C ARG A 117 -12.23 -19.49 0.91
N SER A 118 -11.95 -20.67 1.45
CA SER A 118 -10.86 -20.86 2.40
C SER A 118 -9.51 -20.82 1.68
N VAL A 119 -8.63 -19.89 2.09
CA VAL A 119 -7.26 -19.75 1.59
C VAL A 119 -6.31 -19.96 2.76
N ARG A 120 -5.25 -20.75 2.53
CA ARG A 120 -4.20 -20.99 3.53
C ARG A 120 -2.99 -20.12 3.20
N PHE A 121 -2.77 -19.10 4.02
CA PHE A 121 -1.58 -18.26 4.01
C PHE A 121 -0.47 -18.92 4.84
N ALA A 122 0.76 -18.45 4.67
CA ALA A 122 1.87 -18.85 5.53
C ALA A 122 1.60 -18.43 6.99
N ARG A 123 2.27 -19.11 7.93
CA ARG A 123 2.23 -18.72 9.36
C ARG A 123 2.87 -17.32 9.51
N PRO A 124 2.40 -16.49 10.46
CA PRO A 124 1.41 -16.81 11.51
C PRO A 124 -0.06 -16.63 11.10
N VAL A 125 -0.39 -16.15 9.90
CA VAL A 125 -1.78 -15.90 9.47
C VAL A 125 -2.60 -17.18 9.39
N GLY A 126 -2.09 -18.21 8.70
CA GLY A 126 -2.78 -19.49 8.57
C GLY A 126 -4.01 -19.43 7.65
N ALA A 127 -5.09 -20.15 8.00
CA ALA A 127 -6.26 -20.29 7.14
C ALA A 127 -7.31 -19.21 7.41
N THR A 128 -7.76 -18.57 6.33
CA THR A 128 -8.74 -17.47 6.37
C THR A 128 -9.82 -17.70 5.32
N GLN A 129 -11.07 -17.36 5.66
CA GLN A 129 -12.15 -17.28 4.67
C GLN A 129 -12.02 -15.96 3.90
N THR A 130 -12.15 -16.01 2.58
CA THR A 130 -11.93 -14.87 1.70
C THR A 130 -13.06 -14.70 0.69
N SER A 131 -13.35 -13.45 0.33
CA SER A 131 -14.31 -13.09 -0.71
C SER A 131 -13.62 -12.27 -1.79
N PRO A 132 -14.02 -12.39 -3.07
CA PRO A 132 -13.41 -11.62 -4.14
C PRO A 132 -13.76 -10.14 -4.00
N VAL A 133 -12.73 -9.30 -4.00
CA VAL A 133 -12.81 -7.83 -4.13
C VAL A 133 -12.23 -7.46 -5.49
N ARG A 134 -12.87 -6.53 -6.19
CA ARG A 134 -12.49 -6.11 -7.54
C ARG A 134 -12.11 -4.64 -7.57
N ALA A 135 -10.95 -4.36 -8.14
CA ALA A 135 -10.47 -3.01 -8.42
C ALA A 135 -9.84 -3.00 -9.81
N ASP A 136 -10.32 -2.12 -10.69
CA ASP A 136 -9.81 -1.92 -12.05
C ASP A 136 -9.56 -3.23 -12.84
N GLY A 137 -10.52 -4.15 -12.81
CA GLY A 137 -10.42 -5.45 -13.49
C GLY A 137 -9.56 -6.51 -12.79
N HIS A 138 -8.84 -6.16 -11.72
CA HIS A 138 -8.11 -7.10 -10.88
C HIS A 138 -8.99 -7.68 -9.78
N VAL A 139 -8.83 -8.99 -9.52
CA VAL A 139 -9.55 -9.70 -8.46
C VAL A 139 -8.55 -10.15 -7.40
N VAL A 140 -8.73 -9.67 -6.17
CA VAL A 140 -8.01 -10.17 -4.98
C VAL A 140 -9.03 -10.76 -4.03
N HIS A 141 -8.77 -11.98 -3.55
CA HIS A 141 -9.57 -12.63 -2.53
C HIS A 141 -9.17 -12.10 -1.15
N VAL A 142 -9.99 -11.25 -0.57
CA VAL A 142 -9.70 -10.56 0.70
C VAL A 142 -10.45 -11.23 1.84
N GLY A 143 -9.79 -11.38 2.99
CA GLY A 143 -10.42 -11.88 4.20
C GLY A 143 -9.75 -11.37 5.48
N ARG A 144 -10.47 -11.48 6.59
CA ARG A 144 -9.98 -11.05 7.89
C ARG A 144 -8.87 -11.97 8.42
N SER A 145 -7.75 -11.37 8.82
CA SER A 145 -6.77 -12.03 9.70
C SER A 145 -7.21 -11.86 11.17
N TYR A 146 -7.14 -12.92 11.98
CA TYR A 146 -7.53 -12.87 13.39
C TYR A 146 -6.36 -12.56 14.34
N ASN A 147 -5.22 -12.12 13.79
CA ASN A 147 -4.03 -11.69 14.54
C ASN A 147 -3.51 -10.35 13.99
N GLU A 148 -2.36 -9.87 14.47
CA GLU A 148 -1.78 -8.58 14.04
C GLU A 148 -1.12 -8.61 12.64
N TYR A 149 -1.10 -9.77 11.97
CA TYR A 149 -0.36 -9.98 10.73
C TYR A 149 -1.27 -9.88 9.52
N ALA A 150 -0.71 -9.35 8.45
CA ALA A 150 -1.27 -9.40 7.10
C ALA A 150 -0.45 -10.36 6.23
N ALA A 151 -1.10 -10.95 5.24
CA ALA A 151 -0.43 -11.82 4.28
C ALA A 151 -1.00 -11.61 2.87
N CYS A 152 -0.10 -11.42 1.91
CA CYS A 152 -0.41 -11.52 0.49
C CYS A 152 0.01 -12.91 -0.01
N LEU A 153 -0.81 -13.50 -0.87
CA LEU A 153 -0.54 -14.78 -1.52
C LEU A 153 -0.96 -14.69 -2.98
N VAL A 154 -0.05 -15.01 -3.88
CA VAL A 154 -0.36 -15.27 -5.28
C VAL A 154 0.07 -16.67 -5.64
N THR A 155 -0.81 -17.43 -6.27
CA THR A 155 -0.48 -18.77 -6.76
C THR A 155 -0.68 -18.84 -8.27
N SER A 156 0.28 -19.46 -8.94
CA SER A 156 0.25 -19.78 -10.36
C SER A 156 0.35 -21.29 -10.55
N LYS A 157 0.45 -21.76 -11.80
CA LYS A 157 0.72 -23.18 -12.07
C LYS A 157 2.13 -23.61 -11.67
N SER A 158 3.10 -22.69 -11.68
CA SER A 158 4.53 -22.99 -11.54
C SER A 158 5.11 -22.61 -10.19
N ARG A 159 4.53 -21.65 -9.48
CA ARG A 159 5.01 -21.18 -8.18
C ARG A 159 3.94 -20.49 -7.35
N SER A 160 4.21 -20.37 -6.06
CA SER A 160 3.48 -19.54 -5.11
C SER A 160 4.40 -18.45 -4.58
N VAL A 161 3.88 -17.24 -4.47
CA VAL A 161 4.60 -16.07 -3.97
C VAL A 161 3.83 -15.52 -2.79
N THR A 162 4.51 -15.25 -1.69
CA THR A 162 3.88 -14.74 -0.47
C THR A 162 4.70 -13.63 0.17
N VAL A 163 3.98 -12.69 0.79
CA VAL A 163 4.53 -11.66 1.67
C VAL A 163 3.75 -11.76 2.97
N VAL A 164 4.44 -11.82 4.11
CA VAL A 164 3.81 -11.87 5.44
C VAL A 164 4.55 -10.93 6.35
N ASP A 165 3.80 -10.04 7.01
CA ASP A 165 4.35 -9.11 7.99
C ASP A 165 3.26 -8.62 8.95
N ARG A 166 3.62 -7.84 9.95
CA ARG A 166 2.66 -7.08 10.74
C ARG A 166 1.89 -6.14 9.83
N ALA A 167 0.57 -6.12 9.98
CA ALA A 167 -0.34 -5.39 9.11
C ALA A 167 0.03 -3.90 9.00
N ALA A 168 0.30 -3.25 10.13
CA ALA A 168 0.69 -1.84 10.13
C ALA A 168 2.02 -1.58 9.40
N PHE A 169 2.98 -2.51 9.48
CA PHE A 169 4.24 -2.40 8.74
C PHE A 169 4.01 -2.58 7.24
N MET A 170 3.30 -3.64 6.85
CA MET A 170 2.96 -3.90 5.46
C MET A 170 2.22 -2.74 4.81
N SER A 171 1.22 -2.17 5.50
CA SER A 171 0.46 -1.03 5.01
C SER A 171 1.30 0.25 4.90
N GLY A 172 2.19 0.48 5.86
CA GLY A 172 3.10 1.64 5.81
C GLY A 172 4.08 1.55 4.65
N VAL A 173 4.70 0.39 4.43
CA VAL A 173 5.63 0.17 3.31
C VAL A 173 4.90 0.20 1.97
N ALA A 174 3.72 -0.41 1.87
CA ALA A 174 2.89 -0.36 0.66
C ALA A 174 2.52 1.09 0.29
N LEU A 175 2.13 1.90 1.28
CA LEU A 175 1.83 3.32 1.05
C LEU A 175 3.06 4.11 0.57
N ALA A 176 4.21 3.91 1.22
CA ALA A 176 5.46 4.55 0.83
C ALA A 176 5.92 4.16 -0.57
N ALA A 177 5.89 2.87 -0.90
CA ALA A 177 6.31 2.35 -2.20
C ALA A 177 5.48 2.94 -3.35
N GLY A 178 4.26 3.42 -3.09
CA GLY A 178 3.44 4.14 -4.07
C GLY A 178 4.12 5.39 -4.65
N VAL A 179 5.10 5.98 -3.96
CA VAL A 179 5.91 7.10 -4.48
C VAL A 179 6.73 6.70 -5.71
N SER A 180 7.23 5.47 -5.76
CA SER A 180 8.08 5.00 -6.87
C SER A 180 7.37 4.94 -8.22
N VAL A 181 6.04 4.81 -8.20
CA VAL A 181 5.20 4.73 -9.42
C VAL A 181 4.50 6.04 -9.74
N PHE A 182 4.77 7.09 -8.98
CA PHE A 182 4.19 8.41 -9.22
C PHE A 182 4.71 9.00 -10.54
N THR A 183 3.78 9.35 -11.42
CA THR A 183 4.06 10.03 -12.69
C THR A 183 3.05 11.17 -12.91
N ALA A 184 3.15 11.88 -14.04
CA ALA A 184 2.18 12.90 -14.41
C ALA A 184 0.77 12.36 -14.71
N GLN A 185 0.63 11.06 -15.00
CA GLN A 185 -0.67 10.44 -15.28
C GLN A 185 -1.15 9.64 -14.07
N PRO A 186 -2.43 9.78 -13.66
CA PRO A 186 -3.01 8.97 -12.59
C PRO A 186 -2.94 7.48 -12.92
N ARG A 187 -2.53 6.67 -11.95
CA ARG A 187 -2.44 5.22 -12.13
C ARG A 187 -2.57 4.38 -10.85
N ALA A 188 -2.91 3.11 -11.03
CA ALA A 188 -2.83 2.13 -9.95
C ALA A 188 -1.38 1.66 -9.71
N THR A 189 -1.07 1.25 -8.47
CA THR A 189 0.23 0.65 -8.14
C THR A 189 0.56 -0.61 -8.94
N TRP A 190 -0.45 -1.38 -9.36
CA TRP A 190 -0.26 -2.60 -10.15
C TRP A 190 -0.03 -2.37 -11.65
N GLU A 191 -0.18 -1.13 -12.15
CA GLU A 191 0.16 -0.82 -13.55
C GLU A 191 1.68 -0.80 -13.79
N ASP A 192 2.46 -0.42 -12.79
CA ASP A 192 3.93 -0.55 -12.77
C ASP A 192 4.35 -1.50 -11.63
N ALA A 193 3.80 -2.72 -11.71
CA ALA A 193 3.92 -3.72 -10.67
C ALA A 193 5.37 -4.06 -10.29
N LEU A 194 6.30 -4.06 -11.26
CA LEU A 194 7.69 -4.41 -10.97
C LEU A 194 8.35 -3.34 -10.11
N THR A 195 8.28 -2.07 -10.53
CA THR A 195 8.85 -0.92 -9.80
C THR A 195 8.27 -0.81 -8.40
N TYR A 196 6.94 -0.95 -8.29
CA TYR A 196 6.25 -0.89 -7.00
C TYR A 196 6.72 -2.00 -6.04
N LEU A 197 6.80 -3.25 -6.51
CA LEU A 197 7.21 -4.39 -5.69
C LEU A 197 8.69 -4.34 -5.33
N GLU A 198 9.57 -3.95 -6.26
CA GLU A 198 11.01 -3.80 -5.98
C GLU A 198 11.26 -2.73 -4.93
N THR A 199 10.54 -1.61 -5.01
CA THR A 199 10.61 -0.54 -4.00
C THR A 199 10.10 -1.04 -2.64
N ALA A 200 8.95 -1.72 -2.61
CA ALA A 200 8.40 -2.25 -1.37
C ALA A 200 9.33 -3.28 -0.72
N VAL A 201 10.04 -4.09 -1.52
CA VAL A 201 11.07 -5.01 -1.04
C VAL A 201 12.29 -4.26 -0.52
N GLY A 202 12.76 -3.23 -1.23
CA GLY A 202 13.85 -2.35 -0.80
C GLY A 202 13.56 -1.64 0.52
N MET A 203 12.28 -1.33 0.79
CA MET A 203 11.80 -0.75 2.05
C MET A 203 11.56 -1.79 3.17
N GLY A 204 11.77 -3.08 2.90
CA GLY A 204 11.81 -4.13 3.91
C GLY A 204 10.72 -5.20 3.82
N LEU A 205 9.81 -5.17 2.84
CA LEU A 205 8.93 -6.32 2.63
C LEU A 205 9.73 -7.53 2.12
N VAL A 206 9.49 -8.69 2.72
CA VAL A 206 10.12 -9.93 2.28
C VAL A 206 9.15 -10.72 1.43
N MET A 207 9.54 -10.98 0.19
CA MET A 207 8.79 -11.81 -0.73
C MET A 207 9.42 -13.20 -0.83
N ALA A 208 8.69 -14.21 -0.35
CA ALA A 208 9.09 -15.60 -0.44
C ALA A 208 8.46 -16.27 -1.66
N GLU A 209 9.26 -17.09 -2.36
CA GLU A 209 8.84 -17.82 -3.56
C GLU A 209 9.05 -19.32 -3.34
N ALA A 210 8.07 -20.14 -3.74
CA ALA A 210 8.06 -21.59 -3.60
C ALA A 210 7.45 -22.31 -4.81
#